data_AF-A0A0F9XX84-F1
#
_entry.id   AF-A0A0F9XX84-F1
#
_cell.length_a   1.000
_cell.length_b   1.000
_cell.length_c   1.000
_cell.angle_alpha   90.00
_cell.angle_beta   90.00
_cell.angle_gamma   90.00
#
_symmetry.space_group_name_H-M   'P 1'
#
loop_
_entity.id
_entity.type
_entity.pdbx_description
1 polymer ?
#
loop_
_entity_poly.entity_id
_entity_poly.type
_entity_poly.pdbx_seq_one_letter_code
_entity_poly.pdbx_strand_id
1 'polypeptide(L)'
;MKNSKKDIKINKKMGKKHRIIVFFTSFLLLFTILLGVILFNYYKKQPKITNIVPKKYTQEKITVFTHGSFGSVIGLMNLFKVLDDNVDNTKYKKTVSKMRKNPDFYSSQTIMQKGLIKIEPTFDLASTSNTHFAAYPIIKAYEQFDQENNKNINNNFYTFGWSGLLSQNRRRLEAVRFYNSLSEELENYKSFEKIPEIRIITHSHGGNLALNLAAVHTVINNFENIDLILKNTINNDEHESLKCMYEIIKALPKKSAIKAYTNQKKYDYFPENKNLIVNELLMFGCPVQPETESFILNNFFKNIYSIYSQEDVIQDLDVFSTKKDSKRRFKIIKNIDTTKIKDKPKFVQLKIMTDREMQKVIVNTQQVLSLDTTTTQPNRHYESFWQKLFSPSRMFCKKSKDPTHKELWFVSWNKLKDKTSEPLECLPSVIFTPLILKSIENISNNTQDLDINIRLTSKNLKVYVFKHKEKIKLLENKVAISKNFVNSIKSKLLDWAPSEHSIKKDFETIKNYQAQN
;
A
#
# COMPACT_ATOMS: atom_id res chain seq x y z
N MET A 1 -2.18 -103.86 16.90
CA MET A 1 -3.24 -102.94 16.41
C MET A 1 -3.26 -101.53 17.03
N LYS A 2 -2.24 -101.06 17.79
CA LYS A 2 -2.20 -99.68 18.34
C LYS A 2 -1.41 -98.64 17.51
N ASN A 3 -0.70 -99.05 16.44
CA ASN A 3 0.15 -98.12 15.67
C ASN A 3 -0.50 -97.49 14.43
N SER A 4 -1.58 -98.04 13.83
CA SER A 4 -2.15 -97.44 12.60
C SER A 4 -3.09 -96.24 12.83
N LYS A 5 -3.53 -95.99 14.07
CA LYS A 5 -4.34 -94.79 14.40
C LYS A 5 -3.49 -93.52 14.58
N LYS A 6 -2.15 -93.63 14.70
CA LYS A 6 -1.26 -92.47 14.88
C LYS A 6 -0.95 -91.80 13.53
N ASP A 7 -0.73 -92.58 12.48
CA ASP A 7 -0.37 -92.06 11.15
C ASP A 7 -1.54 -91.35 10.44
N ILE A 8 -2.79 -91.82 10.65
CA ILE A 8 -3.99 -91.15 10.11
C ILE A 8 -4.21 -89.78 10.77
N LYS A 9 -3.81 -89.61 12.05
CA LYS A 9 -3.91 -88.32 12.76
C LYS A 9 -2.86 -87.31 12.29
N ILE A 10 -1.68 -87.76 11.88
CA ILE A 10 -0.60 -86.89 11.38
C ILE A 10 -0.96 -86.34 9.99
N ASN A 11 -1.52 -87.16 9.10
CA ASN A 11 -1.94 -86.71 7.76
C ASN A 11 -3.09 -85.68 7.79
N LYS A 12 -4.08 -85.82 8.69
CA LYS A 12 -5.12 -84.78 8.88
C LYS A 12 -4.56 -83.46 9.42
N LYS A 13 -3.52 -83.51 10.26
CA LYS A 13 -2.88 -82.31 10.85
C LYS A 13 -1.99 -81.59 9.83
N MET A 14 -1.32 -82.31 8.94
CA MET A 14 -0.57 -81.73 7.82
C MET A 14 -1.47 -81.07 6.78
N GLY A 15 -2.62 -81.68 6.43
CA GLY A 15 -3.59 -81.08 5.52
C GLY A 15 -4.16 -79.74 6.02
N LYS A 16 -4.38 -79.59 7.33
CA LYS A 16 -4.87 -78.33 7.92
C LYS A 16 -3.82 -77.21 7.88
N LYS A 17 -2.54 -77.52 8.15
CA LYS A 17 -1.44 -76.54 8.02
C LYS A 17 -1.25 -76.09 6.58
N HIS A 18 -1.27 -77.03 5.63
CA HIS A 18 -1.13 -76.70 4.21
C HIS A 18 -2.27 -75.79 3.72
N ARG A 19 -3.53 -76.07 4.11
CA ARG A 19 -4.67 -75.20 3.77
C ARG A 19 -4.56 -73.80 4.37
N ILE A 20 -4.05 -73.66 5.59
CA ILE A 20 -3.82 -72.34 6.22
C ILE A 20 -2.74 -71.57 5.47
N ILE A 21 -1.64 -72.24 5.09
CA ILE A 21 -0.56 -71.60 4.33
C ILE A 21 -1.07 -71.14 2.98
N VAL A 22 -1.76 -72.01 2.22
CA VAL A 22 -2.32 -71.67 0.91
C VAL A 22 -3.33 -70.52 1.01
N PHE A 23 -4.19 -70.53 2.03
CA PHE A 23 -5.14 -69.44 2.26
C PHE A 23 -4.43 -68.11 2.56
N PHE A 24 -3.42 -68.14 3.42
CA PHE A 24 -2.67 -66.94 3.80
C PHE A 24 -1.87 -66.38 2.61
N THR A 25 -1.25 -67.23 1.80
CA THR A 25 -0.54 -66.80 0.58
C THR A 25 -1.49 -66.20 -0.46
N SER A 26 -2.66 -66.81 -0.66
CA SER A 26 -3.68 -66.27 -1.58
C SER A 26 -4.26 -64.95 -1.08
N PHE A 27 -4.48 -64.82 0.23
CA PHE A 27 -4.93 -63.57 0.86
C PHE A 27 -3.88 -62.46 0.71
N LEU A 28 -2.61 -62.76 0.97
CA LEU A 28 -1.52 -61.78 0.84
C LEU A 28 -1.38 -61.30 -0.62
N LEU A 29 -1.50 -62.20 -1.59
CA LEU A 29 -1.48 -61.86 -3.01
C LEU A 29 -2.66 -60.93 -3.38
N LEU A 30 -3.88 -61.29 -2.99
CA LEU A 30 -5.07 -60.45 -3.20
C LEU A 30 -4.93 -59.07 -2.55
N PHE A 31 -4.39 -59.01 -1.33
CA PHE A 31 -4.15 -57.77 -0.62
C PHE A 31 -3.13 -56.89 -1.36
N THR A 32 -2.02 -57.47 -1.85
CA THR A 32 -1.02 -56.71 -2.64
C THR A 32 -1.58 -56.17 -3.95
N ILE A 33 -2.42 -56.94 -4.64
CA ILE A 33 -3.10 -56.49 -5.87
C ILE A 33 -4.05 -55.33 -5.54
N LEU A 34 -4.86 -55.47 -4.50
CA LEU A 34 -5.80 -54.43 -4.07
C LEU A 34 -5.08 -53.13 -3.68
N LEU A 35 -3.99 -53.24 -2.91
CA LEU A 35 -3.17 -52.10 -2.53
C LEU A 35 -2.54 -51.43 -3.76
N GLY A 36 -2.06 -52.21 -4.72
CA GLY A 36 -1.55 -51.70 -6.01
C GLY A 36 -2.60 -50.92 -6.80
N VAL A 37 -3.84 -51.41 -6.86
CA VAL A 37 -4.96 -50.71 -7.53
C VAL A 37 -5.33 -49.41 -6.81
N ILE A 38 -5.35 -49.41 -5.47
CA ILE A 38 -5.61 -48.21 -4.67
C ILE A 38 -4.52 -47.16 -4.91
N LEU A 39 -3.25 -47.54 -4.85
CA LEU A 39 -2.11 -46.65 -5.09
C LEU A 39 -2.10 -46.13 -6.53
N PHE A 40 -2.40 -46.98 -7.52
CA PHE A 40 -2.49 -46.56 -8.92
C PHE A 40 -3.61 -45.54 -9.14
N ASN A 41 -4.79 -45.76 -8.55
CA ASN A 41 -5.90 -44.81 -8.64
C ASN A 41 -5.62 -43.51 -7.89
N TYR A 42 -4.92 -43.57 -6.75
CA TYR A 42 -4.44 -42.40 -6.03
C TYR A 42 -3.46 -41.60 -6.90
N TYR A 43 -2.49 -42.28 -7.53
CA TYR A 43 -1.50 -41.65 -8.42
C TYR A 43 -2.14 -41.08 -9.70
N LYS A 44 -3.13 -41.75 -10.28
CA LYS A 44 -3.88 -41.24 -11.44
C LYS A 44 -4.78 -40.05 -11.10
N LYS A 45 -5.25 -39.96 -9.85
CA LYS A 45 -6.01 -38.81 -9.32
C LYS A 45 -5.13 -37.66 -8.85
N GLN A 46 -3.82 -37.86 -8.67
CA GLN A 46 -2.93 -36.73 -8.48
C GLN A 46 -3.10 -35.82 -9.70
N PRO A 47 -3.39 -34.51 -9.51
CA PRO A 47 -3.43 -33.58 -10.62
C PRO A 47 -2.10 -33.74 -11.36
N LYS A 48 -2.15 -33.96 -12.68
CA LYS A 48 -0.92 -33.97 -13.49
C LYS A 48 -0.18 -32.71 -13.08
N ILE A 49 0.99 -32.88 -12.47
CA ILE A 49 1.95 -31.79 -12.29
C ILE A 49 2.31 -31.45 -13.72
N THR A 50 1.53 -30.57 -14.33
CA THR A 50 1.97 -29.84 -15.50
C THR A 50 3.28 -29.26 -15.05
N ASN A 51 4.38 -29.63 -15.71
CA ASN A 51 5.64 -28.95 -15.49
C ASN A 51 5.31 -27.48 -15.75
N ILE A 52 5.12 -26.73 -14.66
CA ILE A 52 4.90 -25.30 -14.71
C ILE A 52 6.25 -24.81 -15.16
N VAL A 53 6.44 -24.70 -16.47
CA VAL A 53 7.60 -24.03 -17.05
C VAL A 53 7.58 -22.66 -16.38
N PRO A 54 8.57 -22.36 -15.52
CA PRO A 54 8.54 -21.11 -14.78
C PRO A 54 8.44 -19.99 -15.80
N LYS A 55 7.41 -19.15 -15.66
CA LYS A 55 7.25 -18.00 -16.56
C LYS A 55 8.56 -17.21 -16.51
N LYS A 56 9.21 -17.06 -17.66
CA LYS A 56 10.44 -16.27 -17.77
C LYS A 56 10.06 -14.80 -17.72
N TYR A 57 10.08 -14.22 -16.52
CA TYR A 57 9.88 -12.79 -16.34
C TYR A 57 11.12 -12.03 -16.80
N THR A 58 10.91 -10.90 -17.47
CA THR A 58 12.00 -10.07 -18.00
C THR A 58 12.45 -9.02 -16.98
N GLN A 59 11.62 -8.73 -15.98
CA GLN A 59 11.85 -7.65 -15.03
C GLN A 59 11.35 -8.04 -13.63
N GLU A 60 12.19 -7.78 -12.63
CA GLU A 60 11.81 -7.88 -11.21
C GLU A 60 11.40 -6.50 -10.68
N LYS A 61 10.39 -6.49 -9.82
CA LYS A 61 9.91 -5.30 -9.15
C LYS A 61 9.63 -5.59 -7.68
N ILE A 62 9.90 -4.62 -6.82
CA ILE A 62 9.49 -4.58 -5.43
C ILE A 62 8.46 -3.45 -5.29
N THR A 63 7.26 -3.77 -4.83
CA THR A 63 6.23 -2.77 -4.52
C THR A 63 5.96 -2.76 -3.02
N VAL A 64 6.26 -1.63 -2.37
CA VAL A 64 6.08 -1.45 -0.92
C VAL A 64 4.90 -0.52 -0.64
N PHE A 65 3.90 -1.02 0.08
CA PHE A 65 2.77 -0.23 0.57
C PHE A 65 3.04 0.31 1.97
N THR A 66 2.96 1.64 2.13
CA THR A 66 3.22 2.32 3.40
C THR A 66 2.00 3.11 3.83
N HIS A 67 1.42 2.72 4.97
CA HIS A 67 0.20 3.35 5.50
C HIS A 67 0.46 4.76 6.07
N GLY A 68 -0.63 5.50 6.31
CA GLY A 68 -0.62 6.82 6.96
C GLY A 68 -0.52 6.80 8.48
N SER A 69 -0.79 7.93 9.11
CA SER A 69 -0.84 8.02 10.58
C SER A 69 -1.99 7.21 11.18
N PHE A 70 -1.82 6.76 12.42
CA PHE A 70 -2.87 6.07 13.17
C PHE A 70 -3.69 7.07 13.98
N GLY A 71 -5.01 7.02 13.80
CA GLY A 71 -5.95 7.78 14.62
C GLY A 71 -5.65 9.27 14.62
N SER A 72 -5.37 9.87 13.45
CA SER A 72 -4.98 11.28 13.34
C SER A 72 -5.92 12.21 14.10
N VAL A 73 -7.23 11.93 14.08
CA VAL A 73 -8.26 12.69 14.83
C VAL A 73 -8.00 12.69 16.35
N ILE A 74 -7.45 11.60 16.91
CA ILE A 74 -7.07 11.50 18.34
C ILE A 74 -5.81 12.32 18.63
N GLY A 75 -4.87 12.36 17.69
CA GLY A 75 -3.67 13.19 17.80
C GLY A 75 -4.00 14.67 17.99
N LEU A 76 -5.10 15.12 17.37
CA LEU A 76 -5.60 16.49 17.48
C LEU A 76 -6.09 16.87 18.88
N MET A 77 -6.48 15.89 19.70
CA MET A 77 -6.90 16.13 21.09
C MET A 77 -5.71 16.33 22.05
N ASN A 78 -4.47 16.00 21.64
CA ASN A 78 -3.24 16.23 22.41
C ASN A 78 -2.31 17.22 21.70
N LEU A 79 -2.92 18.27 21.15
CA LEU A 79 -2.35 19.19 20.17
C LEU A 79 -0.96 19.73 20.51
N PHE A 80 -0.82 20.32 21.71
CA PHE A 80 0.40 21.02 22.11
C PHE A 80 1.62 20.11 22.18
N LYS A 81 1.47 18.86 22.65
CA LYS A 81 2.60 17.91 22.73
C LYS A 81 3.03 17.33 21.38
N VAL A 82 2.10 17.27 20.42
CA VAL A 82 2.42 16.88 19.05
C VAL A 82 3.18 18.02 18.34
N LEU A 83 2.79 19.27 18.60
CA LEU A 83 3.47 20.46 18.09
C LEU A 83 4.91 20.58 18.61
N ASP A 84 5.14 20.27 19.88
CA ASP A 84 6.49 20.25 20.47
C ASP A 84 7.34 19.03 20.05
N ASP A 85 6.81 18.18 19.16
CA ASP A 85 7.42 16.94 18.67
C ASP A 85 7.86 15.95 19.78
N ASN A 86 7.30 16.10 20.98
CA ASN A 86 7.56 15.28 22.16
C ASN A 86 6.38 14.35 22.44
N VAL A 87 6.25 13.32 21.61
CA VAL A 87 5.16 12.32 21.72
C VAL A 87 5.48 11.20 22.72
N ASP A 88 6.66 11.21 23.33
CA ASP A 88 7.03 10.18 24.29
C ASP A 88 6.26 10.33 25.60
N ASN A 89 5.91 9.20 26.20
CA ASN A 89 5.11 9.11 27.43
C ASN A 89 3.73 9.80 27.37
N THR A 90 3.24 10.13 26.16
CA THR A 90 1.91 10.73 25.97
C THR A 90 0.79 9.67 25.95
N LYS A 91 -0.43 10.10 26.33
CA LYS A 91 -1.64 9.28 26.12
C LYS A 91 -1.83 8.94 24.65
N TYR A 92 -1.50 9.86 23.74
CA TYR A 92 -1.53 9.63 22.30
C TYR A 92 -0.68 8.42 21.87
N LYS A 93 0.59 8.35 22.27
CA LYS A 93 1.47 7.20 21.98
C LYS A 93 0.93 5.90 22.56
N LYS A 94 0.39 5.92 23.79
CA LYS A 94 -0.23 4.75 24.42
C LYS A 94 -1.45 4.28 23.63
N THR A 95 -2.34 5.19 23.23
CA THR A 95 -3.52 4.89 22.42
C THR A 95 -3.15 4.32 21.06
N VAL A 96 -2.23 4.95 20.32
CA VAL A 96 -1.74 4.43 19.04
C VAL A 96 -1.10 3.04 19.20
N SER A 97 -0.35 2.81 20.29
CA SER A 97 0.20 1.49 20.60
C SER A 97 -0.89 0.44 20.84
N LYS A 98 -1.96 0.78 21.58
CA LYS A 98 -3.15 -0.09 21.75
C LYS A 98 -3.85 -0.37 20.42
N MET A 99 -4.06 0.65 19.59
CA MET A 99 -4.65 0.51 18.25
C MET A 99 -3.82 -0.42 17.35
N ARG A 100 -2.48 -0.30 17.35
CA ARG A 100 -1.61 -1.20 16.56
C ARG A 100 -1.65 -2.65 17.02
N LYS A 101 -2.09 -2.93 18.25
CA LYS A 101 -2.29 -4.30 18.76
C LYS A 101 -3.69 -4.84 18.46
N ASN A 102 -4.64 -3.99 18.08
CA ASN A 102 -6.00 -4.42 17.78
C ASN A 102 -6.12 -4.80 16.28
N PRO A 103 -6.50 -6.05 15.95
CA PRO A 103 -6.64 -6.51 14.57
C PRO A 103 -7.71 -5.76 13.77
N ASP A 104 -8.71 -5.15 14.40
CA ASP A 104 -9.79 -4.43 13.72
C ASP A 104 -9.25 -3.28 12.84
N PHE A 105 -8.17 -2.61 13.27
CA PHE A 105 -7.55 -1.53 12.49
C PHE A 105 -6.82 -1.99 11.22
N TYR A 106 -6.63 -3.30 11.05
CA TYR A 106 -6.02 -3.91 9.87
C TYR A 106 -7.09 -4.38 8.87
N SER A 107 -8.36 -4.37 9.27
CA SER A 107 -9.47 -4.92 8.50
C SER A 107 -9.88 -4.08 7.31
N SER A 108 -9.38 -2.86 7.13
CA SER A 108 -9.85 -1.94 6.09
C SER A 108 -8.76 -1.20 5.32
N GLN A 109 -7.48 -1.36 5.66
CA GLN A 109 -6.38 -0.64 5.01
C GLN A 109 -5.22 -1.55 4.69
N THR A 110 -4.40 -1.13 3.71
CA THR A 110 -3.19 -1.84 3.30
C THR A 110 -2.08 -1.65 4.33
N ILE A 111 -2.13 -2.44 5.40
CA ILE A 111 -1.18 -2.38 6.50
C ILE A 111 -0.95 -3.76 7.14
N MET A 112 0.28 -4.00 7.60
CA MET A 112 0.66 -5.13 8.45
C MET A 112 1.39 -4.63 9.72
N GLN A 113 2.03 -5.56 10.43
CA GLN A 113 2.88 -5.26 11.57
C GLN A 113 4.02 -4.29 11.21
N LYS A 114 4.73 -3.79 12.23
CA LYS A 114 5.83 -2.83 12.02
C LYS A 114 7.01 -3.47 11.27
N GLY A 115 7.70 -2.66 10.47
CA GLY A 115 8.82 -3.05 9.64
C GLY A 115 8.40 -3.39 8.21
N LEU A 116 9.39 -3.78 7.41
CA LEU A 116 9.20 -4.26 6.04
C LEU A 116 8.80 -5.74 6.08
N ILE A 117 7.59 -6.04 5.61
CA ILE A 117 7.00 -7.39 5.65
C ILE A 117 6.60 -7.78 4.24
N LYS A 118 7.19 -8.87 3.72
CA LYS A 118 6.77 -9.49 2.46
C LYS A 118 5.36 -10.05 2.61
N ILE A 119 4.54 -9.86 1.58
CA ILE A 119 3.15 -10.33 1.53
C ILE A 119 2.97 -11.14 0.26
N GLU A 120 2.39 -12.32 0.41
CA GLU A 120 1.84 -13.09 -0.71
C GLU A 120 0.38 -12.69 -0.91
N PRO A 121 0.05 -11.90 -1.95
CA PRO A 121 -1.30 -11.36 -2.10
C PRO A 121 -2.29 -12.45 -2.48
N THR A 122 -3.45 -12.46 -1.84
CA THR A 122 -4.44 -13.52 -1.99
C THR A 122 -5.86 -13.01 -1.80
N PHE A 123 -6.82 -13.65 -2.47
CA PHE A 123 -8.25 -13.54 -2.18
C PHE A 123 -8.78 -14.73 -1.38
N ASP A 124 -7.94 -15.73 -1.10
CA ASP A 124 -8.31 -16.89 -0.30
C ASP A 124 -8.03 -16.62 1.18
N LEU A 125 -9.09 -16.40 1.95
CA LEU A 125 -9.02 -16.14 3.39
C LEU A 125 -8.41 -17.33 4.16
N ALA A 126 -8.60 -18.56 3.69
CA ALA A 126 -8.05 -19.75 4.36
C ALA A 126 -6.51 -19.76 4.33
N SER A 127 -5.91 -19.14 3.30
CA SER A 127 -4.46 -19.09 3.13
C SER A 127 -3.74 -18.16 4.14
N THR A 128 -4.47 -17.32 4.89
CA THR A 128 -3.89 -16.33 5.81
C THR A 128 -4.11 -16.63 7.29
N SER A 129 -4.31 -17.91 7.63
CA SER A 129 -4.71 -18.33 8.99
C SER A 129 -5.99 -17.64 9.46
N ASN A 130 -6.91 -17.33 8.54
CA ASN A 130 -8.17 -16.60 8.77
C ASN A 130 -8.00 -15.20 9.39
N THR A 131 -6.83 -14.58 9.21
CA THR A 131 -6.64 -13.18 9.60
C THR A 131 -7.29 -12.27 8.54
N HIS A 132 -8.26 -11.46 8.97
CA HIS A 132 -9.01 -10.55 8.09
C HIS A 132 -8.23 -9.25 7.84
N PHE A 133 -6.96 -9.36 7.46
CA PHE A 133 -6.15 -8.18 7.14
C PHE A 133 -6.39 -7.76 5.70
N ALA A 134 -6.92 -6.55 5.51
CA ALA A 134 -7.28 -6.05 4.19
C ALA A 134 -6.08 -5.87 3.25
N ALA A 135 -4.86 -5.83 3.78
CA ALA A 135 -3.65 -5.78 2.97
C ALA A 135 -3.59 -6.92 1.94
N TYR A 136 -3.99 -8.15 2.30
CA TYR A 136 -3.95 -9.30 1.40
C TYR A 136 -4.83 -9.11 0.15
N PRO A 137 -6.16 -8.91 0.28
CA PRO A 137 -7.02 -8.81 -0.88
C PRO A 137 -6.89 -7.47 -1.61
N ILE A 138 -6.52 -6.36 -0.93
CA ILE A 138 -6.25 -5.08 -1.61
C ILE A 138 -5.03 -5.21 -2.53
N ILE A 139 -3.93 -5.78 -2.03
CA ILE A 139 -2.71 -5.96 -2.84
C ILE A 139 -2.97 -6.98 -3.95
N LYS A 140 -3.80 -8.01 -3.70
CA LYS A 140 -4.18 -8.96 -4.75
C LYS A 140 -4.99 -8.29 -5.85
N ALA A 141 -5.93 -7.42 -5.50
CA ALA A 141 -6.66 -6.62 -6.47
C ALA A 141 -5.70 -5.72 -7.28
N TYR A 142 -4.80 -5.00 -6.61
CA TYR A 142 -3.75 -4.21 -7.27
C TYR A 142 -2.95 -5.05 -8.26
N GLU A 143 -2.49 -6.24 -7.84
CA GLU A 143 -1.71 -7.14 -8.68
C GLU A 143 -2.48 -7.56 -9.93
N GLN A 144 -3.78 -7.87 -9.81
CA GLN A 144 -4.59 -8.23 -10.98
C GLN A 144 -4.74 -7.06 -11.94
N PHE A 145 -4.93 -5.83 -11.45
CA PHE A 145 -4.89 -4.64 -12.32
C PHE A 145 -3.52 -4.41 -12.96
N ASP A 146 -2.43 -4.72 -12.26
CA ASP A 146 -1.08 -4.62 -12.82
C ASP A 146 -0.85 -5.66 -13.92
N GLN A 147 -1.26 -6.92 -13.69
CA GLN A 147 -1.11 -8.02 -14.66
C GLN A 147 -1.93 -7.83 -15.93
N GLU A 148 -3.12 -7.21 -15.86
CA GLU A 148 -3.90 -6.84 -17.04
C GLU A 148 -3.15 -5.84 -17.95
N ASN A 149 -2.25 -5.02 -17.37
CA ASN A 149 -1.49 -4.00 -18.09
C ASN A 149 -0.03 -4.42 -18.40
N ASN A 150 0.57 -5.28 -17.58
CA ASN A 150 2.00 -5.59 -17.55
C ASN A 150 2.25 -7.10 -17.35
N LYS A 151 2.16 -7.90 -18.42
CA LYS A 151 2.25 -9.37 -18.33
C LYS A 151 3.64 -9.95 -17.99
N ASN A 152 4.70 -9.15 -18.09
CA ASN A 152 6.10 -9.63 -18.06
C ASN A 152 6.89 -9.21 -16.81
N ILE A 153 6.22 -8.68 -15.78
CA ILE A 153 6.86 -8.23 -14.54
C ILE A 153 6.62 -9.25 -13.43
N ASN A 154 7.69 -9.67 -12.75
CA ASN A 154 7.58 -10.37 -11.47
C ASN A 154 7.58 -9.33 -10.35
N ASN A 155 6.42 -9.09 -9.75
CA ASN A 155 6.26 -8.05 -8.73
C ASN A 155 6.17 -8.68 -7.34
N ASN A 156 7.16 -8.38 -6.49
CA ASN A 156 7.22 -8.83 -5.11
C ASN A 156 6.61 -7.75 -4.22
N PHE A 157 5.62 -8.12 -3.43
CA PHE A 157 4.83 -7.18 -2.65
C PHE A 157 5.24 -7.15 -1.18
N TYR A 158 5.32 -5.94 -0.64
CA TYR A 158 5.66 -5.71 0.76
C TYR A 158 4.73 -4.65 1.35
N THR A 159 4.61 -4.66 2.66
CA THR A 159 4.16 -3.48 3.41
C THR A 159 5.30 -2.97 4.28
N PHE A 160 5.32 -1.66 4.50
CA PHE A 160 6.10 -1.05 5.56
C PHE A 160 5.19 -0.49 6.64
N GLY A 161 5.10 -1.20 7.76
CA GLY A 161 4.38 -0.73 8.93
C GLY A 161 5.27 0.17 9.79
N TRP A 162 4.78 1.35 10.18
CA TRP A 162 5.48 2.24 11.10
C TRP A 162 4.64 2.53 12.35
N SER A 163 5.11 3.43 13.21
CA SER A 163 4.38 3.78 14.43
C SER A 163 3.04 4.47 14.19
N GLY A 164 2.89 5.21 13.09
CA GLY A 164 1.70 6.02 12.79
C GLY A 164 1.57 7.28 13.65
N LEU A 165 2.64 7.68 14.35
CA LEU A 165 2.64 8.87 15.21
C LEU A 165 2.87 10.15 14.38
N LEU A 166 2.13 11.22 14.65
CA LEU A 166 2.27 12.51 13.94
C LEU A 166 3.58 13.29 14.21
N SER A 167 4.53 12.72 14.96
CA SER A 167 5.82 13.34 15.26
C SER A 167 6.78 13.34 14.06
N GLN A 168 7.48 14.45 13.83
CA GLN A 168 8.50 14.58 12.79
C GLN A 168 9.73 13.74 13.12
N ASN A 169 10.28 13.88 14.34
CA ASN A 169 11.41 13.07 14.80
C ASN A 169 11.12 11.58 14.75
N ARG A 170 9.89 11.16 15.09
CA ARG A 170 9.49 9.75 14.92
C ARG A 170 9.44 9.35 13.45
N ARG A 171 8.92 10.17 12.54
CA ARG A 171 8.94 9.86 11.10
C ARG A 171 10.36 9.77 10.54
N ARG A 172 11.28 10.66 10.93
CA ARG A 172 12.71 10.58 10.55
C ARG A 172 13.35 9.27 11.00
N LEU A 173 13.15 8.90 12.26
CA LEU A 173 13.67 7.63 12.77
C LEU A 173 13.05 6.40 12.07
N GLU A 174 11.75 6.43 11.76
CA GLU A 174 11.10 5.35 11.00
C GLU A 174 11.57 5.33 9.54
N ALA A 175 11.95 6.48 8.95
CA ALA A 175 12.58 6.52 7.63
C ALA A 175 13.97 5.87 7.64
N VAL A 176 14.79 6.06 8.69
CA VAL A 176 16.06 5.32 8.84
C VAL A 176 15.81 3.80 8.89
N ARG A 177 14.82 3.35 9.69
CA ARG A 177 14.45 1.93 9.74
C ARG A 177 13.98 1.40 8.39
N PHE A 178 13.19 2.19 7.67
CA PHE A 178 12.71 1.82 6.35
C PHE A 178 13.87 1.70 5.36
N TYR A 179 14.75 2.71 5.32
CA TYR A 179 15.97 2.69 4.50
C TYR A 179 16.82 1.44 4.76
N ASN A 180 17.10 1.14 6.04
CA ASN A 180 17.89 -0.02 6.45
C ASN A 180 17.24 -1.35 6.05
N SER A 181 15.96 -1.52 6.39
CA SER A 181 15.23 -2.77 6.06
C SER A 181 15.08 -2.99 4.56
N LEU A 182 14.87 -1.93 3.77
CA LEU A 182 14.81 -2.03 2.31
C LEU A 182 16.19 -2.31 1.71
N SER A 183 17.25 -1.72 2.25
CA SER A 183 18.62 -1.96 1.80
C SER A 183 19.04 -3.42 2.04
N GLU A 184 18.73 -3.99 3.21
CA GLU A 184 18.95 -5.40 3.50
C GLU A 184 18.16 -6.31 2.56
N GLU A 185 16.89 -5.96 2.28
CA GLU A 185 16.08 -6.77 1.37
C GLU A 185 16.66 -6.78 -0.05
N LEU A 186 17.21 -5.67 -0.55
CA LEU A 186 17.85 -5.63 -1.86
C LEU A 186 19.14 -6.43 -1.94
N GLU A 187 19.88 -6.57 -0.84
CA GLU A 187 21.05 -7.46 -0.78
C GLU A 187 20.64 -8.91 -1.06
N ASN A 188 19.44 -9.32 -0.64
CA ASN A 188 18.88 -10.63 -0.96
C ASN A 188 18.55 -10.80 -2.45
N TYR A 189 18.36 -9.72 -3.22
CA TYR A 189 18.16 -9.82 -4.68
C TYR A 189 19.48 -9.81 -5.47
N LYS A 190 20.50 -9.12 -4.95
CA LYS A 190 21.83 -9.08 -5.58
C LYS A 190 22.48 -10.46 -5.66
N SER A 191 22.21 -11.35 -4.70
CA SER A 191 22.66 -12.74 -4.74
C SER A 191 22.09 -13.54 -5.92
N PHE A 192 21.02 -13.06 -6.54
CA PHE A 192 20.40 -13.66 -7.74
C PHE A 192 20.76 -12.93 -9.04
N GLU A 193 21.74 -12.00 -9.02
CA GLU A 193 22.09 -11.13 -10.15
C GLU A 193 20.91 -10.29 -10.67
N LYS A 194 19.90 -10.04 -9.83
CA LYS A 194 18.74 -9.24 -10.19
C LYS A 194 18.76 -7.91 -9.43
N ILE A 195 18.51 -6.82 -10.14
CA ILE A 195 18.32 -5.50 -9.54
C ILE A 195 16.83 -5.13 -9.74
N PRO A 196 15.98 -5.34 -8.72
CA PRO A 196 14.57 -5.06 -8.87
C PRO A 196 14.33 -3.55 -8.94
N GLU A 197 13.34 -3.14 -9.74
CA GLU A 197 12.82 -1.79 -9.63
C GLU A 197 12.04 -1.60 -8.33
N ILE A 198 12.20 -0.45 -7.69
CA ILE A 198 11.53 -0.17 -6.41
C ILE A 198 10.40 0.82 -6.63
N ARG A 199 9.19 0.40 -6.28
CA ARG A 199 8.00 1.24 -6.19
C ARG A 199 7.57 1.35 -4.74
N ILE A 200 7.46 2.58 -4.24
CA ILE A 200 6.87 2.85 -2.92
C ILE A 200 5.53 3.53 -3.13
N ILE A 201 4.47 2.97 -2.56
CA ILE A 201 3.11 3.53 -2.59
C ILE A 201 2.73 3.89 -1.15
N THR A 202 2.40 5.15 -0.93
CA THR A 202 2.16 5.68 0.40
C THR A 202 0.79 6.33 0.52
N HIS A 203 0.28 6.42 1.74
CA HIS A 203 -0.92 7.17 2.05
C HIS A 203 -0.68 8.19 3.16
N SER A 204 -1.31 9.36 3.06
CA SER A 204 -1.27 10.40 4.10
C SER A 204 0.19 10.72 4.50
N HIS A 205 0.49 10.77 5.79
CA HIS A 205 1.85 10.97 6.31
C HIS A 205 2.87 9.89 5.96
N GLY A 206 2.45 8.73 5.44
CA GLY A 206 3.36 7.76 4.86
C GLY A 206 4.18 8.37 3.71
N GLY A 207 3.62 9.36 2.98
CA GLY A 207 4.34 10.11 1.95
C GLY A 207 5.48 10.95 2.53
N ASN A 208 5.23 11.69 3.61
CA ASN A 208 6.26 12.45 4.33
C ASN A 208 7.35 11.52 4.91
N LEU A 209 6.98 10.34 5.41
CA LEU A 209 7.95 9.32 5.84
C LEU A 209 8.82 8.87 4.66
N ALA A 210 8.21 8.57 3.50
CA ALA A 210 8.97 8.19 2.31
C ALA A 210 9.88 9.31 1.81
N LEU A 211 9.44 10.57 1.79
CA LEU A 211 10.29 11.72 1.43
C LEU A 211 11.51 11.84 2.36
N ASN A 212 11.37 11.51 3.64
CA ASN A 212 12.51 11.45 4.58
C ASN A 212 13.54 10.36 4.21
N LEU A 213 13.23 9.37 3.37
CA LEU A 213 14.24 8.45 2.84
C LEU A 213 15.29 9.19 2.00
N ALA A 214 14.88 10.23 1.27
CA ALA A 214 15.81 11.06 0.52
C ALA A 214 16.70 11.92 1.44
N ALA A 215 16.18 12.37 2.59
CA ALA A 215 17.00 12.97 3.63
C ALA A 215 18.03 11.98 4.18
N VAL A 216 17.63 10.75 4.51
CA VAL A 216 18.57 9.69 4.93
C VAL A 216 19.65 9.50 3.87
N HIS A 217 19.26 9.32 2.60
CA HIS A 217 20.20 9.13 1.48
C HIS A 217 21.16 10.32 1.30
N THR A 218 20.67 11.55 1.44
CA THR A 218 21.48 12.77 1.30
C THR A 218 22.52 12.85 2.43
N VAL A 219 22.09 12.62 3.67
CA VAL A 219 22.97 12.65 4.84
C VAL A 219 24.06 11.59 4.75
N ILE A 220 23.73 10.33 4.44
CA ILE A 220 24.75 9.27 4.39
C ILE A 220 25.78 9.49 3.27
N ASN A 221 25.36 10.01 2.11
CA ASN A 221 26.26 10.23 0.98
C ASN A 221 27.19 11.43 1.21
N ASN A 222 26.83 12.32 2.13
CA ASN A 222 27.58 13.54 2.42
C ASN A 222 27.97 13.60 3.90
N PHE A 223 28.06 12.46 4.59
CA PHE A 223 28.15 12.43 6.05
C PHE A 223 29.35 13.23 6.58
N GLU A 224 30.51 13.10 5.93
CA GLU A 224 31.74 13.82 6.28
C GLU A 224 31.73 15.31 5.88
N ASN A 225 30.91 15.67 4.89
CA ASN A 225 30.84 17.02 4.31
C ASN A 225 29.48 17.70 4.59
N ILE A 226 28.74 17.22 5.59
CA ILE A 226 27.35 17.63 5.81
C ILE A 226 27.24 19.12 6.14
N ASP A 227 28.23 19.68 6.83
CA ASP A 227 28.25 21.10 7.18
C ASP A 227 28.31 22.00 5.94
N LEU A 228 29.00 21.57 4.88
CA LEU A 228 29.04 22.28 3.60
C LEU A 228 27.68 22.23 2.89
N ILE A 229 27.03 21.06 2.88
CA ILE A 229 25.69 20.89 2.31
C ILE A 229 24.68 21.77 3.06
N LEU A 230 24.71 21.75 4.39
CA LEU A 230 23.85 22.57 5.24
C LEU A 230 24.07 24.07 4.98
N LYS A 231 25.34 24.51 4.88
CA LYS A 231 25.68 25.91 4.56
C LYS A 231 25.15 26.36 3.20
N ASN A 232 25.12 25.46 2.21
CA ASN A 232 24.66 25.75 0.85
C ASN A 232 23.14 25.56 0.66
N THR A 233 22.45 25.00 1.65
CA THR A 233 20.99 24.79 1.58
C THR A 233 20.26 26.10 1.84
N ILE A 234 19.68 26.67 0.78
CA ILE A 234 18.99 27.98 0.83
C ILE A 234 17.64 27.88 1.56
N ASN A 235 16.95 26.75 1.44
CA ASN A 235 15.64 26.58 2.08
C ASN A 235 15.82 26.22 3.57
N ASN A 236 15.39 27.11 4.47
CA ASN A 236 15.51 26.91 5.92
C ASN A 236 14.80 25.64 6.42
N ASP A 237 13.65 25.27 5.85
CA ASP A 237 12.91 24.07 6.26
C ASP A 237 13.66 22.79 5.84
N GLU A 238 14.30 22.80 4.67
CA GLU A 238 15.18 21.73 4.21
C GLU A 238 16.45 21.62 5.07
N HIS A 239 17.09 22.76 5.36
CA HIS A 239 18.29 22.84 6.22
C HIS A 239 18.01 22.20 7.58
N GLU A 240 16.95 22.64 8.26
CA GLU A 240 16.54 22.10 9.55
C GLU A 240 16.24 20.60 9.47
N SER A 241 15.57 20.16 8.41
CA SER A 241 15.23 18.74 8.21
C SER A 241 16.47 17.86 8.04
N LEU A 242 17.44 18.30 7.22
CA LEU A 242 18.72 17.61 7.03
C LEU A 242 19.56 17.60 8.31
N LYS A 243 19.62 18.72 9.03
CA LYS A 243 20.32 18.81 10.31
C LYS A 243 19.73 17.85 11.34
N CYS A 244 18.41 17.82 11.51
CA CYS A 244 17.76 16.86 12.41
C CYS A 244 18.02 15.41 11.99
N MET A 245 17.99 15.11 10.68
CA MET A 245 18.29 13.77 10.17
C MET A 245 19.74 13.36 10.45
N TYR A 246 20.70 14.28 10.26
CA TYR A 246 22.11 14.06 10.58
C TYR A 246 22.32 13.73 12.06
N GLU A 247 21.75 14.52 12.96
CA GLU A 247 21.85 14.26 14.41
C GLU A 247 21.25 12.90 14.79
N ILE A 248 20.11 12.52 14.19
CA ILE A 248 19.51 11.20 14.40
C ILE A 248 20.48 10.10 13.93
N ILE A 249 21.00 10.19 12.70
CA ILE A 249 21.88 9.16 12.13
C ILE A 249 23.19 9.05 12.91
N LYS A 250 23.80 10.18 13.27
CA LYS A 250 25.05 10.26 14.05
C LYS A 250 24.93 9.59 15.42
N ALA A 251 23.75 9.66 16.04
CA ALA A 251 23.48 9.04 17.34
C ALA A 251 23.23 7.52 17.27
N LEU A 252 23.05 6.94 16.08
CA LEU A 252 22.80 5.50 15.92
C LEU A 252 24.11 4.71 15.93
N PRO A 253 24.15 3.54 16.60
CA PRO A 253 25.34 2.70 16.60
C PRO A 253 25.51 1.99 15.25
N LYS A 254 26.72 1.46 15.02
CA LYS A 254 27.01 0.60 13.87
C LYS A 254 26.18 -0.68 13.91
N LYS A 255 25.87 -1.24 12.74
CA LYS A 255 25.05 -2.46 12.60
C LYS A 255 25.58 -3.65 13.41
N SER A 256 26.90 -3.83 13.47
CA SER A 256 27.55 -4.91 14.24
C SER A 256 27.32 -4.81 15.76
N ALA A 257 27.13 -3.60 16.28
CA ALA A 257 26.96 -3.36 17.72
C ALA A 257 25.53 -3.62 18.22
N ILE A 258 24.51 -3.69 17.35
CA ILE A 258 23.10 -3.85 17.75
C ILE A 258 22.88 -5.10 18.59
N LYS A 259 23.57 -6.21 18.28
CA LYS A 259 23.43 -7.49 19.00
C LYS A 259 23.77 -7.36 20.48
N ALA A 260 24.57 -6.37 20.87
CA ALA A 260 24.94 -6.12 22.26
C ALA A 260 23.87 -5.35 23.06
N TYR A 261 22.88 -4.72 22.40
CA TYR A 261 21.86 -3.90 23.06
C TYR A 261 20.54 -4.63 23.17
N THR A 262 20.14 -4.97 24.40
CA THR A 262 18.92 -5.74 24.70
C THR A 262 17.61 -5.01 24.35
N ASN A 263 17.61 -3.68 24.29
CA ASN A 263 16.41 -2.86 24.07
C ASN A 263 16.37 -2.16 22.70
N GLN A 264 17.31 -2.45 21.81
CA GLN A 264 17.41 -1.78 20.53
C GLN A 264 16.51 -2.44 19.48
N LYS A 265 15.81 -1.65 18.67
CA LYS A 265 15.02 -2.20 17.57
C LYS A 265 15.95 -2.64 16.44
N LYS A 266 15.58 -3.74 15.76
CA LYS A 266 16.38 -4.39 14.72
C LYS A 266 17.04 -3.45 13.70
N TYR A 267 16.34 -2.38 13.29
CA TYR A 267 16.81 -1.46 12.24
C TYR A 267 17.22 -0.06 12.75
N ASP A 268 17.38 0.11 14.07
CA ASP A 268 17.86 1.36 14.69
C ASP A 268 19.39 1.44 14.64
N TYR A 269 19.99 1.45 13.46
CA TYR A 269 21.44 1.49 13.30
C TYR A 269 21.86 2.45 12.19
N PHE A 270 23.15 2.81 12.20
CA PHE A 270 23.74 3.72 11.22
C PHE A 270 23.54 3.18 9.79
N PRO A 271 22.76 3.86 8.93
CA PRO A 271 22.52 3.42 7.56
C PRO A 271 23.80 3.41 6.73
N GLU A 272 23.98 2.35 5.96
CA GLU A 272 25.10 2.21 5.02
C GLU A 272 24.71 2.75 3.63
N ASN A 273 25.62 3.42 2.94
CA ASN A 273 25.39 3.82 1.57
C ASN A 273 25.44 2.59 0.64
N LYS A 274 24.27 2.13 0.20
CA LYS A 274 24.11 0.98 -0.72
C LYS A 274 23.72 1.40 -2.14
N ASN A 275 23.86 2.69 -2.49
CA ASN A 275 23.35 3.27 -3.73
C ASN A 275 21.86 2.95 -3.96
N LEU A 276 21.07 2.90 -2.88
CA LEU A 276 19.63 2.70 -2.94
C LEU A 276 18.98 3.85 -3.71
N ILE A 277 18.14 3.52 -4.70
CA ILE A 277 17.35 4.45 -5.50
C ILE A 277 15.93 3.91 -5.62
N VAL A 278 14.93 4.77 -5.45
CA VAL A 278 13.52 4.44 -5.62
C VAL A 278 13.07 4.86 -7.03
N ASN A 279 12.66 3.90 -7.85
CA ASN A 279 12.22 4.17 -9.22
C ASN A 279 10.92 5.00 -9.24
N GLU A 280 9.98 4.68 -8.36
CA GLU A 280 8.68 5.33 -8.31
C GLU A 280 8.21 5.54 -6.87
N LEU A 281 7.91 6.78 -6.50
CA LEU A 281 7.19 7.13 -5.29
C LEU A 281 5.79 7.61 -5.64
N LEU A 282 4.76 6.97 -5.08
CA LEU A 282 3.37 7.39 -5.21
C LEU A 282 2.83 7.81 -3.84
N MET A 283 2.25 9.01 -3.77
CA MET A 283 1.77 9.60 -2.52
C MET A 283 0.28 9.92 -2.61
N PHE A 284 -0.57 9.06 -2.04
CA PHE A 284 -2.01 9.24 -1.99
C PHE A 284 -2.42 10.08 -0.79
N GLY A 285 -3.05 11.23 -1.03
CA GLY A 285 -3.59 12.07 0.04
C GLY A 285 -2.52 12.59 1.01
N CYS A 286 -1.26 12.71 0.57
CA CYS A 286 -0.18 13.19 1.44
C CYS A 286 -0.34 14.69 1.71
N PRO A 287 -0.43 15.13 2.97
CA PRO A 287 -0.29 16.56 3.27
C PRO A 287 1.15 16.98 2.98
N VAL A 288 1.32 17.97 2.12
CA VAL A 288 2.63 18.51 1.73
C VAL A 288 3.16 19.36 2.86
N GLN A 289 4.26 18.92 3.47
CA GLN A 289 4.88 19.59 4.61
C GLN A 289 6.14 20.33 4.17
N PRO A 290 6.34 21.59 4.60
CA PRO A 290 7.53 22.37 4.24
C PRO A 290 8.86 21.66 4.56
N GLU A 291 8.92 20.89 5.65
CA GLU A 291 10.13 20.16 6.08
C GLU A 291 10.54 19.01 5.15
N THR A 292 9.67 18.61 4.22
CA THR A 292 9.95 17.53 3.24
C THR A 292 9.68 17.94 1.80
N GLU A 293 9.14 19.14 1.56
CA GLU A 293 8.72 19.59 0.23
C GLU A 293 9.87 19.56 -0.78
N SER A 294 11.07 20.00 -0.38
CA SER A 294 12.25 20.05 -1.25
C SER A 294 12.72 18.67 -1.72
N PHE A 295 12.47 17.61 -0.94
CA PHE A 295 12.97 16.27 -1.22
C PHE A 295 12.30 15.63 -2.44
N ILE A 296 11.21 16.19 -2.98
CA ILE A 296 10.66 15.75 -4.26
C ILE A 296 11.64 15.93 -5.43
N LEU A 297 12.59 16.85 -5.29
CA LEU A 297 13.61 17.11 -6.31
C LEU A 297 14.85 16.24 -6.15
N ASN A 298 14.97 15.49 -5.05
CA ASN A 298 16.18 14.71 -4.74
C ASN A 298 16.35 13.52 -5.69
N ASN A 299 17.58 13.23 -6.13
CA ASN A 299 17.89 12.15 -7.08
C ASN A 299 17.72 10.74 -6.53
N PHE A 300 17.44 10.61 -5.23
CA PHE A 300 16.99 9.36 -4.61
C PHE A 300 15.73 8.78 -5.27
N PHE A 301 14.83 9.64 -5.75
CA PHE A 301 13.65 9.23 -6.51
C PHE A 301 13.84 9.47 -8.00
N LYS A 302 13.55 8.48 -8.86
CA LYS A 302 13.51 8.70 -10.31
C LYS A 302 12.21 9.38 -10.75
N ASN A 303 11.08 8.91 -10.22
CA ASN A 303 9.76 9.47 -10.52
C ASN A 303 8.93 9.59 -9.24
N ILE A 304 8.16 10.68 -9.13
CA ILE A 304 7.27 10.95 -8.00
C ILE A 304 5.88 11.35 -8.53
N TYR A 305 4.86 10.71 -8.00
CA TYR A 305 3.46 10.99 -8.29
C TYR A 305 2.74 11.43 -7.02
N SER A 306 2.37 12.71 -6.94
CA SER A 306 1.57 13.25 -5.83
C SER A 306 0.09 13.19 -6.21
N ILE A 307 -0.65 12.29 -5.56
CA ILE A 307 -2.02 11.93 -5.91
C ILE A 307 -2.97 12.49 -4.85
N TYR A 308 -3.92 13.33 -5.25
CA TYR A 308 -4.84 13.98 -4.33
C TYR A 308 -6.28 14.01 -4.87
N SER A 309 -7.22 14.38 -4.01
CA SER A 309 -8.64 14.56 -4.37
C SER A 309 -9.19 15.87 -3.80
N GLN A 310 -10.23 16.43 -4.41
CA GLN A 310 -10.90 17.64 -3.88
C GLN A 310 -11.68 17.36 -2.59
N GLU A 311 -12.20 16.15 -2.41
CA GLU A 311 -12.93 15.74 -1.19
C GLU A 311 -11.99 15.23 -0.10
N ASP A 312 -10.67 15.20 -0.34
CA ASP A 312 -9.68 14.97 0.72
C ASP A 312 -9.47 16.27 1.51
N VAL A 313 -10.28 16.45 2.55
CA VAL A 313 -10.20 17.59 3.47
C VAL A 313 -9.04 17.45 4.48
N ILE A 314 -8.54 16.23 4.72
CA ILE A 314 -7.53 15.98 5.74
C ILE A 314 -6.21 16.65 5.37
N GLN A 315 -5.87 16.67 4.08
CA GLN A 315 -4.65 17.33 3.59
C GLN A 315 -4.59 18.83 3.87
N ASP A 316 -5.74 19.53 3.89
CA ASP A 316 -5.80 20.97 4.16
C ASP A 316 -5.91 21.25 5.68
N LEU A 317 -6.37 20.28 6.47
CA LEU A 317 -6.57 20.41 7.92
C LEU A 317 -5.33 20.02 8.73
N ASP A 318 -4.29 19.49 8.08
CA ASP A 318 -3.06 19.06 8.72
C ASP A 318 -2.15 20.26 9.05
N VAL A 319 -2.56 21.08 10.00
CA VAL A 319 -1.77 22.21 10.54
C VAL A 319 -0.94 21.81 11.77
N PHE A 320 -1.01 20.53 12.19
CA PHE A 320 -0.54 20.12 13.51
C PHE A 320 0.64 19.16 13.52
N SER A 321 0.95 18.57 12.37
CA SER A 321 2.07 17.65 12.24
C SER A 321 3.31 18.33 11.62
N THR A 322 3.28 19.65 11.46
CA THR A 322 4.33 20.49 10.87
C THR A 322 4.32 21.84 11.58
N LYS A 323 5.45 22.56 11.52
CA LYS A 323 5.58 23.90 12.12
C LYS A 323 4.82 24.99 11.34
N LYS A 324 4.40 24.69 10.11
CA LYS A 324 3.79 25.62 9.15
C LYS A 324 2.61 24.94 8.46
N ASP A 325 1.71 25.71 7.83
CA ASP A 325 0.55 25.13 7.14
C ASP A 325 0.95 24.11 6.06
N SER A 326 0.40 22.90 6.15
CA SER A 326 0.51 21.93 5.07
C SER A 326 -0.43 22.27 3.91
N LYS A 327 -0.17 21.64 2.76
CA LYS A 327 -0.97 21.88 1.55
C LYS A 327 -1.37 20.56 0.93
N ARG A 328 -2.52 20.56 0.24
CA ARG A 328 -2.88 19.45 -0.66
C ARG A 328 -1.92 19.27 -1.84
N ARG A 329 -1.28 20.36 -2.27
CA ARG A 329 -0.51 20.41 -3.52
C ARG A 329 0.86 21.01 -3.29
N PHE A 330 1.83 20.46 -3.99
CA PHE A 330 3.16 21.03 -4.09
C PHE A 330 3.08 22.31 -4.92
N LYS A 331 3.81 23.35 -4.49
CA LYS A 331 4.01 24.51 -5.35
C LYS A 331 4.87 24.06 -6.53
N ILE A 332 4.28 24.04 -7.73
CA ILE A 332 5.04 23.76 -8.95
C ILE A 332 6.11 24.84 -9.05
N ILE A 333 7.37 24.43 -8.96
CA ILE A 333 8.51 25.32 -9.07
C ILE A 333 8.57 25.72 -10.54
N LYS A 334 8.02 26.90 -10.84
CA LYS A 334 7.97 27.48 -12.19
C LYS A 334 9.36 27.73 -12.80
N ASN A 335 10.41 27.63 -11.99
CA ASN A 335 11.79 27.98 -12.37
C ASN A 335 12.60 26.78 -12.87
N ILE A 336 12.02 25.58 -12.97
CA ILE A 336 12.67 24.49 -13.70
C ILE A 336 12.33 24.69 -15.17
N ASP A 337 13.31 25.09 -15.99
CA ASP A 337 13.18 25.23 -17.43
C ASP A 337 12.92 23.84 -18.06
N THR A 338 11.65 23.46 -18.10
CA THR A 338 11.19 22.18 -18.66
C THR A 338 11.32 22.12 -20.18
N THR A 339 11.62 23.25 -20.85
CA THR A 339 11.75 23.27 -22.32
C THR A 339 13.02 22.55 -22.80
N LYS A 340 14.01 22.37 -21.92
CA LYS A 340 15.29 21.71 -22.22
C LYS A 340 15.36 20.24 -21.82
N ILE A 341 14.38 19.74 -21.07
CA ILE A 341 14.36 18.36 -20.59
C ILE A 341 13.52 17.54 -21.58
N LYS A 342 14.18 16.76 -22.43
CA LYS A 342 13.49 15.83 -23.35
C LYS A 342 12.87 14.63 -22.62
N ASP A 343 13.22 14.42 -21.35
CA ASP A 343 12.76 13.30 -20.54
C ASP A 343 11.43 13.57 -19.84
N LYS A 344 10.70 12.49 -19.51
CA LYS A 344 9.47 12.52 -18.71
C LYS A 344 9.69 13.34 -17.42
N PRO A 345 8.70 14.12 -16.95
CA PRO A 345 8.92 14.95 -15.78
C PRO A 345 9.09 14.05 -14.56
N LYS A 346 10.16 14.30 -13.80
CA LYS A 346 10.48 13.61 -12.54
C LYS A 346 9.32 13.66 -11.53
N PHE A 347 8.54 14.73 -11.54
CA PHE A 347 7.45 14.96 -10.60
C PHE A 347 6.15 15.26 -11.34
N VAL A 348 5.08 14.55 -10.97
CA VAL A 348 3.73 14.73 -11.52
C VAL A 348 2.70 14.81 -10.40
N GLN A 349 1.83 15.81 -10.46
CA GLN A 349 0.67 15.95 -9.59
C GLN A 349 -0.58 15.44 -10.31
N LEU A 350 -1.34 14.56 -9.64
CA LEU A 350 -2.52 13.91 -10.18
C LEU A 350 -3.72 14.20 -9.28
N LYS A 351 -4.70 14.95 -9.77
CA LYS A 351 -6.00 15.10 -9.12
C LYS A 351 -6.92 13.95 -9.55
N ILE A 352 -7.23 13.05 -8.63
CA ILE A 352 -8.20 11.98 -8.89
C ILE A 352 -9.63 12.53 -8.73
N MET A 353 -10.44 12.21 -9.72
CA MET A 353 -11.87 12.45 -9.80
C MET A 353 -12.55 11.15 -10.20
N THR A 354 -13.83 11.00 -9.86
CA THR A 354 -14.57 9.77 -10.13
C THR A 354 -15.95 10.07 -10.66
N ASP A 355 -16.27 9.42 -11.79
CA ASP A 355 -17.55 9.52 -12.49
C ASP A 355 -18.04 10.96 -12.67
N ARG A 356 -17.10 11.88 -12.94
CA ARG A 356 -17.47 13.24 -13.35
C ARG A 356 -17.97 13.20 -14.78
N GLU A 357 -19.12 13.82 -15.00
CA GLU A 357 -19.63 14.01 -16.35
C GLU A 357 -18.64 14.86 -17.14
N MET A 358 -18.18 14.31 -18.25
CA MET A 358 -17.43 15.07 -19.23
C MET A 358 -18.46 15.85 -20.04
N GLN A 359 -18.51 17.17 -19.86
CA GLN A 359 -19.19 18.02 -20.82
C GLN A 359 -18.51 17.76 -22.17
N LYS A 360 -19.25 17.15 -23.11
CA LYS A 360 -18.83 17.08 -24.51
C LYS A 360 -18.78 18.51 -25.00
N VAL A 361 -17.62 19.15 -24.91
CA VAL A 361 -17.39 20.39 -25.64
C VAL A 361 -17.34 19.97 -27.10
N ILE A 362 -18.48 20.07 -27.78
CA ILE A 362 -18.52 20.05 -29.24
C ILE A 362 -17.62 21.18 -29.66
N VAL A 363 -16.44 20.85 -30.19
CA VAL A 363 -15.55 21.82 -30.83
C VAL A 363 -16.22 22.23 -32.15
N ASN A 364 -17.30 23.00 -32.05
CA ASN A 364 -17.74 23.84 -33.15
C ASN A 364 -16.93 25.12 -33.01
N THR A 365 -16.01 25.30 -33.94
CA THR A 365 -14.92 26.29 -33.99
C THR A 365 -15.37 27.76 -34.00
N GLN A 366 -16.53 28.17 -33.46
CA GLN A 366 -16.90 29.59 -33.53
C GLN A 366 -17.87 30.18 -32.50
N GLN A 367 -18.24 29.51 -31.42
CA GLN A 367 -18.95 30.19 -30.32
C GLN A 367 -18.33 29.83 -28.98
N VAL A 368 -17.53 30.77 -28.46
CA VAL A 368 -17.06 30.78 -27.08
C VAL A 368 -18.29 30.97 -26.18
N LEU A 369 -18.89 29.86 -25.77
CA LEU A 369 -19.90 29.83 -24.72
C LEU A 369 -19.22 30.16 -23.39
N SER A 370 -19.55 31.32 -22.85
CA SER A 370 -19.28 31.72 -21.47
C SER A 370 -19.93 30.71 -20.52
N LEU A 371 -19.11 30.00 -19.73
CA LEU A 371 -19.60 29.16 -18.65
C LEU A 371 -20.24 30.04 -17.59
N ASP A 372 -21.54 29.83 -17.38
CA ASP A 372 -22.31 30.46 -16.32
C ASP A 372 -21.76 30.01 -14.95
N THR A 373 -21.01 30.90 -14.30
CA THR A 373 -20.45 30.69 -12.94
C THR A 373 -21.43 31.04 -11.83
N THR A 374 -22.73 31.12 -12.14
CA THR A 374 -23.79 31.44 -11.18
C THR A 374 -24.19 30.24 -10.32
N THR A 375 -23.20 29.57 -9.71
CA THR A 375 -23.46 28.86 -8.46
C THR A 375 -23.37 29.90 -7.36
N THR A 376 -24.53 30.41 -6.93
CA THR A 376 -24.68 31.23 -5.74
C THR A 376 -23.96 30.54 -4.59
N GLN A 377 -22.81 31.09 -4.18
CA GLN A 377 -22.12 30.58 -3.00
C GLN A 377 -23.04 30.88 -1.80
N PRO A 378 -23.54 29.87 -1.09
CA PRO A 378 -24.32 30.12 0.11
C PRO A 378 -23.47 30.94 1.08
N ASN A 379 -24.07 31.96 1.68
CA ASN A 379 -23.47 32.81 2.70
C ASN A 379 -22.69 31.94 3.69
N ARG A 380 -21.35 31.99 3.60
CA ARG A 380 -20.47 31.20 4.46
C ARG A 380 -20.49 31.84 5.85
N HIS A 381 -21.38 31.38 6.71
CA HIS A 381 -21.19 31.53 8.14
C HIS A 381 -19.80 30.99 8.50
N TYR A 382 -19.01 31.79 9.22
CA TYR A 382 -17.70 31.40 9.75
C TYR A 382 -17.90 30.31 10.81
N GLU A 383 -18.03 29.06 10.37
CA GLU A 383 -17.95 27.91 11.27
C GLU A 383 -16.55 27.80 11.86
N SER A 384 -16.50 27.53 13.16
CA SER A 384 -15.24 27.35 13.87
C SER A 384 -14.47 26.15 13.31
N PHE A 385 -13.15 26.20 13.38
CA PHE A 385 -12.25 25.12 12.96
C PHE A 385 -12.67 23.75 13.55
N TRP A 386 -13.10 23.73 14.81
CA TRP A 386 -13.55 22.53 15.50
C TRP A 386 -14.86 21.96 14.97
N GLN A 387 -15.80 22.81 14.53
CA GLN A 387 -17.03 22.34 13.89
C GLN A 387 -16.75 21.67 12.54
N LYS A 388 -15.78 22.18 11.76
CA LYS A 388 -15.36 21.55 10.51
C LYS A 388 -14.68 20.19 10.73
N LEU A 389 -13.97 20.05 11.84
CA LEU A 389 -13.15 18.87 12.15
C LEU A 389 -13.92 17.76 12.88
N PHE A 390 -14.92 18.11 13.70
CA PHE A 390 -15.69 17.14 14.50
C PHE A 390 -17.13 16.94 14.05
N SER A 391 -17.63 17.68 13.06
CA SER A 391 -18.94 17.39 12.50
C SER A 391 -18.85 16.11 11.64
N PRO A 392 -19.36 14.96 12.13
CA PRO A 392 -19.28 13.71 11.37
C PRO A 392 -19.98 13.90 10.02
N SER A 393 -21.07 14.69 10.00
CA SER A 393 -21.79 14.98 8.77
C SER A 393 -20.91 15.67 7.72
N ARG A 394 -19.91 16.51 8.03
CA ARG A 394 -19.02 17.08 6.99
C ARG A 394 -17.82 16.23 6.60
N MET A 395 -17.28 15.40 7.51
CA MET A 395 -16.32 14.36 7.10
C MET A 395 -16.95 13.33 6.14
N PHE A 396 -18.28 13.21 6.15
CA PHE A 396 -19.04 12.26 5.33
C PHE A 396 -19.95 12.90 4.26
N CYS A 397 -20.24 14.21 4.30
CA CYS A 397 -21.02 14.92 3.28
C CYS A 397 -20.13 15.33 2.13
N LYS A 398 -20.04 14.43 1.16
CA LYS A 398 -19.42 14.66 -0.12
C LYS A 398 -20.11 15.81 -0.87
N LYS A 399 -19.33 16.79 -1.33
CA LYS A 399 -19.82 17.80 -2.29
C LYS A 399 -19.77 17.28 -3.73
N SER A 400 -18.92 16.30 -3.98
CA SER A 400 -18.74 15.67 -5.28
C SER A 400 -18.53 14.17 -5.16
N LYS A 401 -18.55 13.47 -6.29
CA LYS A 401 -18.29 12.04 -6.35
C LYS A 401 -16.83 11.65 -6.08
N ASP A 402 -15.92 12.60 -5.96
CA ASP A 402 -14.48 12.36 -5.84
C ASP A 402 -14.13 11.56 -4.55
N PRO A 403 -12.99 10.85 -4.53
CA PRO A 403 -12.59 10.08 -3.37
C PRO A 403 -12.28 10.96 -2.15
N THR A 404 -12.76 10.58 -0.97
CA THR A 404 -12.31 11.15 0.31
C THR A 404 -10.92 10.63 0.70
N HIS A 405 -10.32 11.20 1.75
CA HIS A 405 -9.03 10.72 2.28
C HIS A 405 -9.02 9.21 2.57
N LYS A 406 -10.14 8.69 3.08
CA LYS A 406 -10.31 7.26 3.34
C LYS A 406 -10.42 6.47 2.04
N GLU A 407 -11.27 6.88 1.10
CA GLU A 407 -11.48 6.16 -0.17
C GLU A 407 -10.24 6.13 -1.09
N LEU A 408 -9.21 6.93 -0.80
CA LEU A 408 -7.93 6.79 -1.47
C LEU A 408 -7.21 5.48 -1.11
N TRP A 409 -7.42 4.94 0.10
CA TRP A 409 -6.60 3.85 0.66
C TRP A 409 -7.37 2.74 1.38
N PHE A 410 -8.52 3.06 1.96
CA PHE A 410 -9.32 2.17 2.78
C PHE A 410 -10.42 1.53 1.94
N VAL A 411 -10.62 0.23 2.15
CA VAL A 411 -11.79 -0.49 1.65
C VAL A 411 -13.02 -0.06 2.43
N SER A 412 -14.11 0.26 1.71
CA SER A 412 -15.42 0.41 2.33
C SER A 412 -16.18 -0.92 2.23
N TRP A 413 -16.41 -1.56 3.37
CA TRP A 413 -17.12 -2.84 3.45
C TRP A 413 -18.64 -2.71 3.37
N ASN A 414 -19.19 -1.50 3.54
CA ASN A 414 -20.62 -1.28 3.60
C ASN A 414 -21.23 -1.14 2.20
N LYS A 415 -21.80 -2.23 1.67
CA LYS A 415 -22.43 -2.28 0.34
C LYS A 415 -23.67 -1.38 0.16
N LEU A 416 -24.33 -0.95 1.25
CA LEU A 416 -25.73 -0.50 1.17
C LEU A 416 -26.03 0.92 1.70
N LYS A 417 -25.07 1.59 2.35
CA LYS A 417 -25.34 2.90 2.99
C LYS A 417 -24.49 4.04 2.47
N ASP A 418 -23.29 3.76 2.00
CA ASP A 418 -22.44 4.79 1.43
C ASP A 418 -22.83 4.98 -0.03
N LYS A 419 -23.35 6.17 -0.36
CA LYS A 419 -23.47 6.68 -1.74
C LYS A 419 -22.07 6.89 -2.35
N THR A 420 -21.18 5.91 -2.22
CA THR A 420 -19.91 5.91 -2.93
C THR A 420 -20.22 5.99 -4.41
N SER A 421 -19.43 6.79 -5.13
CA SER A 421 -19.57 6.91 -6.56
C SER A 421 -19.17 5.57 -7.18
N GLU A 422 -20.09 4.88 -7.86
CA GLU A 422 -19.69 3.92 -8.88
C GLU A 422 -18.70 4.66 -9.79
N PRO A 423 -17.39 4.32 -9.85
CA PRO A 423 -16.74 3.01 -9.86
C PRO A 423 -16.18 2.46 -8.54
N LEU A 424 -15.95 3.31 -7.52
CA LEU A 424 -15.13 3.02 -6.35
C LEU A 424 -15.81 2.16 -5.28
N GLU A 425 -17.08 1.81 -5.44
CA GLU A 425 -17.81 1.00 -4.49
C GLU A 425 -16.96 -0.21 -4.01
N CYS A 426 -16.62 -0.18 -2.72
CA CYS A 426 -15.70 -1.08 -2.02
C CYS A 426 -14.21 -1.07 -2.44
N LEU A 427 -13.83 -0.46 -3.56
CA LEU A 427 -12.44 -0.45 -4.05
C LEU A 427 -11.72 0.85 -3.68
N PRO A 428 -10.67 0.82 -2.83
CA PRO A 428 -9.85 2.00 -2.60
C PRO A 428 -9.14 2.43 -3.89
N SER A 429 -8.95 3.75 -4.04
CA SER A 429 -8.38 4.34 -5.26
C SER A 429 -6.99 3.80 -5.59
N VAL A 430 -6.21 3.39 -4.58
CA VAL A 430 -4.87 2.81 -4.73
C VAL A 430 -4.84 1.58 -5.65
N ILE A 431 -5.92 0.78 -5.73
CA ILE A 431 -5.99 -0.41 -6.58
C ILE A 431 -5.90 -0.03 -8.07
N PHE A 432 -6.37 1.16 -8.46
CA PHE A 432 -6.34 1.63 -9.85
C PHE A 432 -5.00 2.22 -10.26
N THR A 433 -4.00 2.24 -9.37
CA THR A 433 -2.67 2.79 -9.67
C THR A 433 -2.05 2.27 -10.97
N PRO A 434 -2.04 0.95 -11.27
CA PRO A 434 -1.43 0.46 -12.51
C PRO A 434 -2.10 1.05 -13.75
N LEU A 435 -3.44 1.15 -13.71
CA LEU A 435 -4.24 1.74 -14.78
C LEU A 435 -3.96 3.25 -14.93
N ILE A 436 -3.89 3.99 -13.82
CA ILE A 436 -3.55 5.42 -13.81
C ILE A 436 -2.17 5.65 -14.42
N LEU A 437 -1.16 4.91 -13.97
CA LEU A 437 0.21 5.03 -14.47
C LEU A 437 0.29 4.70 -15.96
N LYS A 438 -0.42 3.67 -16.42
CA LYS A 438 -0.47 3.31 -17.84
C LYS A 438 -1.11 4.39 -18.68
N SER A 439 -2.20 5.00 -18.21
CA SER A 439 -2.89 6.09 -18.92
C SER A 439 -2.06 7.37 -19.04
N ILE A 440 -1.07 7.59 -18.16
CA ILE A 440 -0.20 8.77 -18.22
C ILE A 440 1.17 8.51 -18.85
N GLU A 441 1.51 7.25 -19.17
CA GLU A 441 2.81 6.88 -19.74
C GLU A 441 3.07 7.53 -21.10
N ASN A 442 2.02 7.70 -21.91
CA ASN A 442 2.11 8.26 -23.27
C ASN A 442 1.82 9.77 -23.34
N ILE A 443 1.61 10.43 -22.20
CA ILE A 443 1.36 11.87 -22.18
C ILE A 443 2.68 12.61 -22.40
N SER A 444 2.65 13.67 -23.22
CA SER A 444 3.84 14.44 -23.56
C SER A 444 4.65 14.86 -22.33
N ASN A 445 5.98 14.76 -22.48
CA ASN A 445 6.98 14.84 -21.41
C ASN A 445 6.99 16.15 -20.58
N ASN A 446 6.22 17.17 -20.96
CA ASN A 446 6.24 18.47 -20.29
C ASN A 446 5.03 18.73 -19.36
N THR A 447 4.13 17.76 -19.18
CA THR A 447 2.95 17.97 -18.33
C THR A 447 3.14 17.40 -16.93
N GLN A 448 3.26 18.29 -15.93
CA GLN A 448 3.46 17.95 -14.52
C GLN A 448 2.17 17.98 -13.68
N ASP A 449 1.06 18.44 -14.24
CA ASP A 449 -0.17 18.69 -13.49
C ASP A 449 -1.37 18.18 -14.28
N LEU A 450 -1.97 17.10 -13.81
CA LEU A 450 -3.00 16.34 -14.51
C LEU A 450 -4.24 16.13 -13.64
N ASP A 451 -5.38 16.12 -14.29
CA ASP A 451 -6.64 15.65 -13.73
C ASP A 451 -6.95 14.26 -14.29
N ILE A 452 -7.27 13.32 -13.41
CA ILE A 452 -7.56 11.92 -13.73
C ILE A 452 -9.01 11.63 -13.36
N ASN A 453 -9.85 11.27 -14.32
CA ASN A 453 -11.25 10.89 -14.08
C ASN A 453 -11.43 9.38 -14.30
N ILE A 454 -11.67 8.64 -13.23
CA ILE A 454 -11.94 7.19 -13.29
C ILE A 454 -13.44 6.99 -13.44
N ARG A 455 -13.87 6.29 -14.48
CA ARG A 455 -15.30 6.10 -14.78
C ARG A 455 -15.63 4.67 -15.18
N LEU A 456 -16.65 4.11 -14.55
CA LEU A 456 -17.25 2.85 -14.97
C LEU A 456 -18.37 3.13 -15.97
N THR A 457 -18.17 2.73 -17.21
CA THR A 457 -19.21 2.74 -18.25
C THR A 457 -20.05 1.45 -18.16
N SER A 458 -21.06 1.32 -19.02
CA SER A 458 -21.85 0.08 -19.12
C SER A 458 -21.00 -1.16 -19.42
N LYS A 459 -19.87 -1.00 -20.13
CA LYS A 459 -19.01 -2.13 -20.56
C LYS A 459 -17.65 -2.16 -19.88
N ASN A 460 -17.05 -1.01 -19.63
CA ASN A 460 -15.65 -0.91 -19.22
C ASN A 460 -15.40 0.17 -18.16
N LEU A 461 -14.42 -0.05 -17.31
CA LEU A 461 -13.73 0.98 -16.53
C LEU A 461 -12.71 1.69 -17.43
N LYS A 462 -12.73 3.03 -17.44
CA LYS A 462 -11.83 3.88 -18.21
C LYS A 462 -11.22 4.96 -17.32
N VAL A 463 -10.01 5.39 -17.68
CA VAL A 463 -9.29 6.47 -17.00
C VAL A 463 -9.05 7.62 -17.98
N TYR A 464 -9.80 8.69 -17.84
CA TYR A 464 -9.63 9.88 -18.68
C TYR A 464 -8.58 10.79 -18.06
N VAL A 465 -7.67 11.30 -18.88
CA VAL A 465 -6.61 12.20 -18.43
C VAL A 465 -6.74 13.56 -19.11
N PHE A 466 -6.65 14.60 -18.31
CA PHE A 466 -6.71 15.99 -18.75
C PHE A 466 -5.54 16.75 -18.18
N LYS A 467 -5.11 17.81 -18.87
CA LYS A 467 -4.22 18.79 -18.26
C LYS A 467 -5.00 19.57 -17.20
N HIS A 468 -4.40 19.75 -16.02
CA HIS A 468 -5.08 20.41 -14.90
C HIS A 468 -5.57 21.80 -15.29
N LYS A 469 -6.82 22.14 -14.91
CA LYS A 469 -7.57 23.37 -15.28
C LYS A 469 -7.92 23.53 -16.76
N GLU A 470 -7.34 22.74 -17.65
CA GLU A 470 -7.75 22.68 -19.06
C GLU A 470 -8.88 21.66 -19.19
N LYS A 471 -10.12 22.14 -19.17
CA LYS A 471 -11.32 21.28 -19.21
C LYS A 471 -11.50 20.49 -20.53
N ILE A 472 -10.70 20.77 -21.55
CA ILE A 472 -11.11 20.58 -22.94
C ILE A 472 -10.25 19.53 -23.69
N LYS A 473 -8.96 19.39 -23.37
CA LYS A 473 -8.08 18.49 -24.12
C LYS A 473 -7.95 17.15 -23.42
N LEU A 474 -8.79 16.18 -23.83
CA LEU A 474 -8.58 14.78 -23.49
C LEU A 474 -7.23 14.36 -24.08
N LEU A 475 -6.33 13.92 -23.22
CA LEU A 475 -5.10 13.26 -23.64
C LEU A 475 -5.48 11.79 -23.92
N GLU A 476 -5.17 11.32 -25.13
CA GLU A 476 -5.66 10.06 -25.69
C GLU A 476 -5.51 8.89 -24.68
N ASN A 477 -6.64 8.36 -24.16
CA ASN A 477 -6.61 7.19 -23.30
C ASN A 477 -7.02 5.94 -24.06
N LYS A 478 -6.10 4.98 -24.20
CA LYS A 478 -6.35 3.67 -24.80
C LYS A 478 -6.64 2.57 -23.79
N VAL A 479 -6.48 2.83 -22.48
CA VAL A 479 -6.61 1.79 -21.47
C VAL A 479 -8.05 1.67 -20.99
N ALA A 480 -8.61 0.48 -21.16
CA ALA A 480 -9.95 0.11 -20.73
C ALA A 480 -9.93 -1.29 -20.14
N ILE A 481 -10.57 -1.46 -18.99
CA ILE A 481 -10.72 -2.75 -18.30
C ILE A 481 -12.18 -3.13 -18.29
N SER A 482 -12.52 -4.39 -18.53
CA SER A 482 -13.94 -4.81 -18.59
C SER A 482 -14.65 -4.61 -17.25
N LYS A 483 -15.93 -4.21 -17.30
CA LYS A 483 -16.78 -4.09 -16.10
C LYS A 483 -16.90 -5.42 -15.36
N ASN A 484 -16.94 -6.53 -16.09
CA ASN A 484 -16.99 -7.88 -15.52
C ASN A 484 -15.75 -8.20 -14.69
N PHE A 485 -14.56 -7.83 -15.17
CA PHE A 485 -13.33 -7.95 -14.40
C PHE A 485 -13.44 -7.16 -13.09
N VAL A 486 -13.80 -5.87 -13.16
CA VAL A 486 -13.94 -5.03 -11.95
C VAL A 486 -14.94 -5.60 -10.96
N ASN A 487 -16.10 -6.08 -11.45
CA ASN A 487 -17.11 -6.70 -10.60
C ASN A 487 -16.62 -8.01 -9.98
N SER A 488 -15.80 -8.80 -10.69
CA SER A 488 -15.17 -10.00 -10.13
C SER A 488 -14.21 -9.65 -8.98
N ILE A 489 -13.39 -8.61 -9.14
CA ILE A 489 -12.52 -8.11 -8.07
C ILE A 489 -13.35 -7.66 -6.86
N LYS A 490 -14.40 -6.86 -7.08
CA LYS A 490 -15.30 -6.39 -6.02
C LYS A 490 -15.88 -7.57 -5.24
N SER A 491 -16.41 -8.56 -5.95
CA SER A 491 -17.01 -9.75 -5.33
C SER A 491 -16.00 -10.47 -4.43
N LYS A 492 -14.80 -10.76 -4.94
CA LYS A 492 -13.75 -11.45 -4.16
C LYS A 492 -13.25 -10.65 -2.97
N LEU A 493 -13.14 -9.33 -3.13
CA LEU A 493 -12.76 -8.44 -2.03
C LEU A 493 -13.82 -8.49 -0.92
N LEU A 494 -15.11 -8.47 -1.29
CA LEU A 494 -16.22 -8.48 -0.34
C LEU A 494 -16.31 -9.75 0.51
N ASP A 495 -15.74 -10.87 0.05
CA ASP A 495 -15.60 -12.09 0.85
C ASP A 495 -14.67 -11.90 2.07
N TRP A 496 -13.86 -10.84 2.07
CA TRP A 496 -12.98 -10.44 3.18
C TRP A 496 -13.60 -9.42 4.11
N ALA A 497 -14.85 -8.99 3.86
CA ALA A 497 -15.53 -8.05 4.73
C ALA A 497 -15.58 -8.65 6.15
N PRO A 498 -15.10 -7.92 7.18
CA PRO A 498 -15.20 -8.40 8.54
C PRO A 498 -16.68 -8.47 8.93
N SER A 499 -17.04 -9.33 9.88
CA SER A 499 -18.42 -9.43 10.35
C SER A 499 -18.95 -8.07 10.82
N GLU A 500 -20.23 -7.77 10.57
CA GLU A 500 -20.85 -6.44 10.77
C GLU A 500 -20.60 -5.84 12.16
N HIS A 501 -20.34 -6.67 13.17
CA HIS A 501 -20.05 -6.25 14.54
C HIS A 501 -18.70 -5.52 14.71
N SER A 502 -17.82 -5.51 13.72
CA SER A 502 -16.49 -4.88 13.81
C SER A 502 -16.48 -3.37 13.52
N ILE A 503 -17.33 -2.87 12.61
CA ILE A 503 -17.17 -1.50 12.06
C ILE A 503 -17.59 -0.40 13.06
N LYS A 504 -18.64 -0.61 13.85
CA LYS A 504 -19.04 0.35 14.91
C LYS A 504 -18.00 0.43 16.03
N LYS A 505 -17.16 -0.60 16.18
CA LYS A 505 -16.20 -0.69 17.28
C LYS A 505 -15.03 0.25 17.12
N ASP A 506 -14.64 0.73 15.95
CA ASP A 506 -13.41 1.55 15.86
C ASP A 506 -13.50 2.84 16.71
N PHE A 507 -14.57 3.62 16.55
CA PHE A 507 -14.78 4.84 17.33
C PHE A 507 -15.04 4.55 18.80
N GLU A 508 -15.85 3.53 19.11
CA GLU A 508 -16.11 3.12 20.49
C GLU A 508 -14.85 2.59 21.18
N THR A 509 -14.02 1.82 20.48
CA THR A 509 -12.73 1.30 20.93
C THR A 509 -11.77 2.43 21.20
N ILE A 510 -11.69 3.41 20.30
CA ILE A 510 -10.89 4.62 20.51
C ILE A 510 -11.36 5.36 21.76
N LYS A 511 -12.67 5.57 21.91
CA LYS A 511 -13.28 6.23 23.08
C LYS A 511 -12.99 5.46 24.37
N ASN A 512 -13.10 4.13 24.33
CA ASN A 512 -12.81 3.26 25.47
C ASN A 512 -11.33 3.28 25.86
N TYR A 513 -10.41 3.32 24.88
CA TYR A 513 -8.99 3.50 25.16
C TYR A 513 -8.67 4.86 25.76
N GLN A 514 -9.40 5.91 25.38
CA GLN A 514 -9.25 7.22 26.00
C GLN A 514 -9.78 7.23 27.44
N ALA A 515 -10.90 6.57 27.72
CA ALA A 515 -11.48 6.52 29.07
C ALA A 515 -10.62 5.73 30.08
N GLN A 516 -9.85 4.75 29.62
CA GLN A 516 -8.98 3.92 30.47
C GLN A 516 -7.62 4.55 30.82
N ASN A 517 -7.25 5.69 30.25
CA ASN A 517 -5.95 6.34 30.43
C ASN A 517 -6.11 7.73 31.04
#